data_AF-A0A2G9TCN4-F1
#
_entry.id   AF-A0A2G9TCN4-F1
#
_cell.length_a   1.000
_cell.length_b   1.000
_cell.length_c   1.000
_cell.angle_alpha   90.00
_cell.angle_beta   90.00
_cell.angle_gamma   90.00
#
_symmetry.space_group_name_H-M   'P 1'
#
loop_
_entity.id
_entity.type
_entity.pdbx_description
1 polymer ?
#
loop_
_entity_poly.entity_id
_entity_poly.type
_entity_poly.pdbx_seq_one_letter_code
_entity_poly.pdbx_strand_id
1 'polypeptide(L)'
;MLVLICGSAESQSEHPIGAAIANFAKQWLRDPTWAAVSRFHVSAGHGVSCQISGVRKSLDSIAQVNGPVLSDGEEMVISDSNVIHKQVSCMPTLKIKKENDSYEVVIGSERMMEKYGIAIDDITAAALSVEQQKGHISVLCAIN
;
A
#
# COMPACT_ATOMS: atom_id res chain seq x y z
N MET A 1 5.76 -6.23 -5.11
CA MET A 1 6.46 -4.95 -4.82
C MET A 1 5.61 -4.01 -3.98
N LEU A 2 4.43 -3.56 -4.45
CA LEU A 2 3.56 -2.63 -3.69
C LEU A 2 3.27 -3.13 -2.25
N VAL A 3 2.84 -4.39 -2.11
CA VAL A 3 2.58 -5.02 -0.80
C VAL A 3 3.79 -4.96 0.13
N LEU A 4 5.01 -5.15 -0.40
CA LEU A 4 6.24 -5.08 0.39
C LEU A 4 6.51 -3.65 0.88
N ILE A 5 6.31 -2.66 0.02
CA ILE A 5 6.49 -1.24 0.36
C ILE A 5 5.47 -0.82 1.41
N CYS A 6 4.18 -1.11 1.21
CA CYS A 6 3.12 -0.80 2.18
C CYS A 6 3.33 -1.51 3.51
N GLY A 7 3.66 -2.81 3.47
CA GLY A 7 3.93 -3.61 4.67
C GLY A 7 5.14 -3.09 5.45
N SER A 8 6.22 -2.69 4.75
CA SER A 8 7.40 -2.08 5.39
C SER A 8 7.06 -0.72 6.00
N ALA A 9 6.26 0.12 5.31
CA ALA A 9 5.84 1.41 5.83
C ALA A 9 5.00 1.26 7.12
N GLU A 10 4.02 0.36 7.10
CA GLU A 10 3.12 0.15 8.23
C GLU A 10 3.72 -0.70 9.35
N SER A 11 4.86 -1.36 9.15
CA SER A 11 5.51 -2.13 10.24
C SER A 11 6.03 -1.26 11.38
N GLN A 12 6.18 0.05 11.16
CA GLN A 12 6.54 1.06 12.17
C GLN A 12 5.32 1.80 12.73
N SER A 13 4.12 1.51 12.22
CA SER A 13 2.87 2.17 12.60
C SER A 13 2.28 1.53 13.85
N GLU A 14 1.88 2.36 14.82
CA GLU A 14 1.17 1.89 16.02
C GLU A 14 -0.35 1.85 15.83
N HIS A 15 -0.85 2.25 14.66
CA HIS A 15 -2.29 2.26 14.39
C HIS A 15 -2.81 0.85 14.09
N PRO A 16 -4.00 0.46 14.61
CA PRO A 16 -4.57 -0.88 14.39
C PRO A 16 -4.72 -1.25 12.91
N ILE A 17 -5.05 -0.28 12.04
CA ILE A 17 -5.11 -0.49 10.59
C ILE A 17 -3.73 -0.75 9.99
N GLY A 18 -2.68 -0.07 10.47
CA GLY A 18 -1.31 -0.30 10.06
C GLY A 18 -0.84 -1.70 10.42
N ALA A 19 -1.10 -2.12 11.67
CA ALA A 19 -0.83 -3.48 12.10
C ALA A 19 -1.55 -4.53 11.25
N ALA A 20 -2.81 -4.29 10.86
CA ALA A 20 -3.56 -5.17 9.97
C ALA A 20 -2.92 -5.26 8.57
N ILE A 21 -2.50 -4.14 7.98
CA ILE A 21 -1.82 -4.08 6.68
C ILE A 21 -0.47 -4.83 6.75
N ALA A 22 0.34 -4.57 7.77
CA ALA A 22 1.63 -5.21 7.96
C ALA A 22 1.48 -6.73 8.15
N ASN A 23 0.50 -7.18 8.93
CA ASN A 23 0.21 -8.60 9.12
C ASN A 23 -0.25 -9.28 7.83
N PHE A 24 -1.17 -8.66 7.08
CA PHE A 24 -1.59 -9.15 5.77
C PHE A 24 -0.39 -9.26 4.82
N ALA A 25 0.43 -8.21 4.72
CA ALA A 25 1.61 -8.21 3.85
C ALA A 25 2.59 -9.33 4.24
N LYS A 26 2.79 -9.56 5.54
CA LYS A 26 3.65 -10.62 6.07
C LYS A 26 3.15 -12.01 5.67
N GLN A 27 1.84 -12.25 5.80
CA GLN A 27 1.22 -13.52 5.39
C GLN A 27 1.30 -13.71 3.88
N TRP A 28 0.91 -12.70 3.11
CA TRP A 28 0.89 -12.73 1.65
C TRP A 28 2.26 -12.98 1.04
N LEU A 29 3.29 -12.34 1.58
CA LEU A 29 4.67 -12.44 1.11
C LEU A 29 5.46 -13.59 1.76
N ARG A 30 4.81 -14.41 2.61
CA ARG A 30 5.41 -15.56 3.30
C ARG A 30 6.63 -15.19 4.16
N ASP A 31 6.42 -14.27 5.09
CA ASP A 31 7.42 -13.77 6.04
C ASP A 31 8.65 -13.10 5.37
N PRO A 32 8.45 -11.97 4.68
CA PRO A 32 9.52 -11.27 3.96
C PRO A 32 10.47 -10.56 4.93
N THR A 33 11.69 -10.27 4.48
CA THR A 33 12.53 -9.28 5.16
C THR A 33 12.07 -7.86 4.78
N TRP A 34 11.62 -7.07 5.77
CA TRP A 34 11.18 -5.69 5.51
C TRP A 34 12.29 -4.81 4.93
N ALA A 35 11.89 -3.88 4.06
CA ALA A 35 12.78 -2.86 3.54
C ALA A 35 13.10 -1.81 4.63
N ALA A 36 14.20 -1.09 4.48
CA ALA A 36 14.63 -0.13 5.48
C ALA A 36 13.71 1.10 5.49
N VAL A 37 13.10 1.37 6.64
CA VAL A 37 12.22 2.52 6.87
C VAL A 37 12.99 3.66 7.52
N SER A 38 12.87 4.85 6.96
CA SER A 38 13.46 6.08 7.50
C SER A 38 12.49 7.25 7.37
N ARG A 39 12.75 8.36 8.08
CA ARG A 39 11.91 9.57 8.07
C ARG A 39 10.43 9.28 8.37
N PHE A 40 10.17 8.31 9.25
CA PHE A 40 8.81 7.92 9.62
C PHE A 40 8.14 9.05 10.41
N HIS A 41 7.00 9.51 9.91
CA HIS A 41 6.24 10.59 10.49
C HIS A 41 4.76 10.21 10.55
N VAL A 42 4.15 10.47 11.70
CA VAL A 42 2.73 10.21 11.97
C VAL A 42 2.00 11.54 12.02
N SER A 43 0.95 11.66 11.22
CA SER A 43 -0.01 12.76 11.29
C SER A 43 -1.27 12.26 11.97
N ALA A 44 -1.44 12.58 13.25
CA ALA A 44 -2.55 12.09 14.07
C ALA A 44 -3.91 12.31 13.37
N GLY A 45 -4.70 11.24 13.27
CA GLY A 45 -6.02 11.25 12.62
C GLY A 45 -5.99 11.35 11.09
N HIS A 46 -4.80 11.33 10.46
CA HIS A 46 -4.66 11.48 9.01
C HIS A 46 -3.89 10.33 8.36
N GLY A 47 -2.82 9.83 8.98
CA GLY A 47 -2.02 8.72 8.44
C GLY A 47 -0.52 8.86 8.72
N VAL A 48 0.30 8.18 7.93
CA VAL A 48 1.76 8.10 8.05
C VAL A 48 2.46 8.45 6.75
N SER A 49 3.70 8.92 6.85
CA SER A 49 4.60 9.14 5.72
C SER A 49 6.00 8.68 6.07
N CYS A 50 6.72 8.08 5.12
CA CYS A 50 8.07 7.61 5.34
C CYS A 50 8.85 7.48 4.04
N GLN A 51 10.17 7.25 4.18
CA GLN A 51 11.04 6.86 3.09
C GLN A 51 11.43 5.39 3.25
N ILE A 52 11.17 4.60 2.21
CA ILE A 52 11.56 3.19 2.13
C ILE A 52 12.80 3.08 1.24
N SER A 53 13.76 2.25 1.62
CA SER A 53 14.96 1.97 0.83
C SER A 53 15.38 0.50 0.88
N GLY A 54 16.11 0.04 -0.14
CA GLY A 54 16.56 -1.36 -0.21
C GLY A 54 15.46 -2.35 -0.60
N VAL A 55 14.41 -1.88 -1.28
CA VAL A 55 13.26 -2.69 -1.72
C VAL A 55 13.69 -3.85 -2.60
N ARG A 56 14.68 -3.68 -3.49
CA ARG A 56 15.18 -4.77 -4.35
C ARG A 56 15.79 -5.89 -3.54
N LYS A 57 16.63 -5.58 -2.54
CA LYS A 57 17.23 -6.59 -1.65
C LYS A 57 16.17 -7.36 -0.89
N SER A 58 15.15 -6.67 -0.38
CA SER A 58 14.01 -7.31 0.27
C SER A 58 13.19 -8.16 -0.69
N LEU A 59 13.02 -7.73 -1.95
CA LEU A 59 12.28 -8.47 -2.97
C LEU A 59 12.99 -9.78 -3.36
N ASP A 60 14.33 -9.78 -3.40
CA ASP A 60 15.12 -10.99 -3.67
C ASP A 60 14.96 -12.06 -2.58
N SER A 61 14.61 -11.67 -1.35
CA SER A 61 14.31 -12.59 -0.25
C SER A 61 12.94 -13.27 -0.36
N ILE A 62 12.08 -12.79 -1.26
CA ILE A 62 10.70 -13.28 -1.40
C ILE A 62 10.67 -14.34 -2.50
N ALA A 63 10.24 -15.55 -2.15
CA ALA A 63 9.92 -16.57 -3.16
C ALA A 63 8.85 -16.02 -4.10
N GLN A 64 8.94 -16.27 -5.41
CA GLN A 64 8.02 -15.73 -6.43
C GLN A 64 6.54 -15.91 -6.00
N VAL A 65 5.94 -14.84 -5.46
CA VAL A 65 4.51 -14.78 -5.16
C VAL A 65 3.84 -14.17 -6.38
N ASN A 66 3.31 -15.04 -7.24
CA ASN A 66 2.43 -14.59 -8.31
C ASN A 66 1.10 -14.21 -7.68
N GLY A 67 0.85 -12.90 -7.57
CA GLY A 67 -0.45 -12.41 -7.19
C GLY A 67 -1.49 -12.71 -8.28
N PRO A 68 -2.77 -12.82 -7.91
CA PRO A 68 -3.83 -12.98 -8.89
C PRO A 68 -3.89 -11.75 -9.79
N VAL A 69 -4.02 -12.00 -11.09
CA VAL A 69 -4.27 -10.95 -12.07
C VAL A 69 -5.78 -10.85 -12.23
N LEU A 70 -6.32 -9.69 -11.86
CA LEU A 70 -7.73 -9.37 -12.00
C LEU A 70 -7.91 -8.36 -13.13
N SER A 71 -9.04 -8.46 -13.81
CA SER A 71 -9.53 -7.45 -14.76
C SER A 71 -10.28 -6.35 -14.00
N ASP A 72 -10.47 -5.20 -14.63
CA ASP A 72 -11.22 -4.10 -14.02
C ASP A 72 -12.67 -4.52 -13.70
N GLY A 73 -13.09 -4.29 -12.46
CA GLY A 73 -14.38 -4.70 -11.91
C GLY A 73 -14.38 -6.06 -11.22
N GLU A 74 -13.32 -6.87 -11.38
CA GLU A 74 -13.24 -8.17 -10.71
C GLU A 74 -12.81 -8.03 -9.24
N GLU A 75 -13.35 -8.92 -8.41
CA GLU A 75 -12.98 -9.07 -7.01
C GLU A 75 -12.73 -10.54 -6.67
N MET A 76 -11.81 -10.78 -5.76
CA MET A 76 -11.60 -12.11 -5.21
C MET A 76 -11.22 -12.05 -3.75
N VAL A 77 -11.55 -13.11 -3.02
CA VAL A 77 -11.03 -13.31 -1.67
C VAL A 77 -9.64 -13.90 -1.77
N ILE A 78 -8.68 -13.27 -1.11
CA ILE A 78 -7.32 -13.79 -1.00
C ILE A 78 -7.35 -15.01 -0.06
N SER A 79 -7.04 -16.20 -0.61
CA SER A 79 -6.99 -17.46 0.11
C SER A 79 -6.18 -17.34 1.40
N ASP A 80 -6.68 -17.97 2.47
CA ASP A 80 -6.10 -17.95 3.83
C ASP A 80 -6.16 -16.59 4.55
N SER A 81 -6.94 -15.63 4.04
CA SER A 81 -7.20 -14.34 4.69
C SER A 81 -8.64 -13.88 4.48
N ASN A 82 -9.15 -13.03 5.39
CA ASN A 82 -10.44 -12.34 5.20
C ASN A 82 -10.28 -11.05 4.38
N VAL A 83 -9.36 -11.04 3.41
CA VAL A 83 -9.04 -9.87 2.58
C VAL A 83 -9.64 -10.03 1.20
N ILE A 84 -10.39 -9.02 0.77
CA ILE A 84 -10.95 -8.94 -0.57
C ILE A 84 -10.00 -8.08 -1.42
N HIS A 85 -9.47 -8.65 -2.48
CA HIS A 85 -8.76 -7.92 -3.52
C HIS A 85 -9.76 -7.54 -4.61
N LYS A 86 -9.98 -6.24 -4.78
CA LYS A 86 -10.86 -5.69 -5.82
C LYS A 86 -10.06 -4.81 -6.76
N GLN A 87 -10.08 -5.16 -8.04
CA GLN A 87 -9.44 -4.39 -9.09
C GLN A 87 -10.44 -3.38 -9.64
N VAL A 88 -10.25 -2.10 -9.32
CA VAL A 88 -11.17 -1.03 -9.77
C VAL A 88 -10.73 -0.44 -11.11
N SER A 89 -9.44 -0.13 -11.23
CA SER A 89 -8.84 0.40 -12.46
C SER A 89 -7.35 0.13 -12.47
N CYS A 90 -6.79 -0.20 -13.63
CA CYS A 90 -5.36 -0.35 -13.83
C CYS A 90 -4.86 0.63 -14.91
N MET A 91 -4.08 1.62 -14.49
CA MET A 91 -3.36 2.47 -15.45
C MET A 91 -2.04 1.80 -15.83
N PRO A 92 -1.66 1.78 -17.13
CA PRO A 92 -0.37 1.27 -17.56
C PRO A 92 0.75 2.07 -16.88
N THR A 93 1.53 1.42 -16.02
CA THR A 93 2.70 2.05 -15.43
C THR A 93 3.83 2.06 -16.46
N LEU A 94 4.33 3.25 -16.80
CA LEU A 94 5.60 3.37 -17.52
C LEU A 94 6.67 2.79 -16.59
N LYS A 95 7.30 1.69 -16.99
CA LYS A 95 8.44 1.10 -16.27
C LYS A 95 9.64 2.03 -16.36
N ILE A 96 9.63 3.11 -15.61
CA ILE A 96 10.80 3.97 -15.44
C ILE A 96 11.74 3.21 -14.51
N LYS A 97 12.89 2.76 -15.05
CA LYS A 97 13.97 2.20 -14.22
C LYS A 97 14.45 3.32 -13.30
N LYS A 98 13.96 3.32 -12.06
CA LYS A 98 14.49 4.19 -11.01
C LYS A 98 15.89 3.68 -10.66
N GLU A 99 16.93 4.49 -10.90
CA GLU A 99 18.30 4.11 -10.54
C GLU A 99 18.40 3.92 -9.02
N ASN A 100 17.76 4.80 -8.25
CA ASN A 100 17.71 4.74 -6.79
C ASN A 100 16.62 3.78 -6.29
N ASP A 101 17.01 2.85 -5.42
CA ASP A 101 16.13 1.89 -4.75
C ASP A 101 15.48 2.50 -3.49
N SER A 102 14.94 3.71 -3.63
CA SER A 102 14.28 4.43 -2.55
C SER A 102 12.98 5.09 -3.02
N TYR A 103 11.98 5.04 -2.14
CA TYR A 103 10.62 5.45 -2.39
C TYR A 103 10.11 6.32 -1.26
N GLU A 104 9.44 7.41 -1.60
CA GLU A 104 8.66 8.18 -0.63
C GLU A 104 7.24 7.63 -0.62
N VAL A 105 6.76 7.33 0.58
CA VAL A 105 5.50 6.64 0.80
C VAL A 105 4.62 7.49 1.70
N VAL A 106 3.37 7.66 1.31
CA VAL A 106 2.33 8.31 2.12
C VAL A 106 1.15 7.35 2.19
N ILE A 107 0.71 7.01 3.41
CA ILE A 107 -0.47 6.17 3.65
C ILE A 107 -1.42 6.92 4.57
N GLY A 108 -2.62 7.23 4.11
CA GLY A 108 -3.56 8.00 4.90
C GLY A 108 -4.84 8.42 4.20
N SER A 109 -5.55 9.34 4.83
CA SER A 109 -6.78 9.96 4.34
C SER A 109 -6.59 10.84 3.10
N GLU A 110 -7.70 11.19 2.44
CA GLU A 110 -7.73 12.14 1.33
C GLU A 110 -7.08 13.49 1.68
N ARG A 111 -7.34 13.99 2.90
CA ARG A 111 -6.71 15.21 3.43
C ARG A 111 -5.19 15.11 3.51
N MET A 112 -4.67 13.91 3.80
CA MET A 112 -3.23 13.68 3.82
C MET A 112 -2.67 13.73 2.40
N MET A 113 -3.34 13.13 1.43
CA MET A 113 -2.92 13.19 0.02
C MET A 113 -2.88 14.64 -0.48
N GLU A 114 -3.93 15.43 -0.20
CA GLU A 114 -4.00 16.85 -0.54
C GLU A 114 -2.82 17.65 0.08
N LYS A 115 -2.54 17.43 1.38
CA LYS A 115 -1.42 18.09 2.08
C LYS A 115 -0.06 17.80 1.43
N TYR A 116 0.12 16.60 0.88
CA TYR A 116 1.34 16.19 0.18
C TYR A 116 1.32 16.49 -1.33
N GLY A 117 0.27 17.16 -1.83
CA GLY A 117 0.14 17.53 -3.25
C GLY A 117 -0.10 16.32 -4.17
N ILE A 118 -0.65 15.23 -3.64
CA ILE A 118 -0.96 14.01 -4.39
C ILE A 118 -2.40 14.12 -4.90
N ALA A 119 -2.55 14.24 -6.21
CA ALA A 119 -3.88 14.26 -6.84
C ALA A 119 -4.53 12.87 -6.78
N ILE A 120 -5.79 12.84 -6.36
CA ILE A 120 -6.63 11.64 -6.36
C ILE A 120 -7.56 11.76 -7.57
N ASP A 121 -7.56 10.76 -8.45
CA ASP A 121 -8.46 10.73 -9.59
C ASP A 121 -9.89 10.35 -9.19
N ASP A 122 -10.86 10.67 -10.07
CA ASP A 122 -12.28 10.48 -9.79
C ASP A 122 -12.64 9.00 -9.54
N ILE A 123 -11.95 8.05 -10.18
CA ILE A 123 -12.21 6.62 -10.01
C ILE A 123 -11.78 6.18 -8.61
N THR A 124 -10.57 6.57 -8.20
CA THR A 124 -10.06 6.30 -6.85
C THR A 124 -10.91 6.97 -5.77
N ALA A 125 -11.30 8.24 -5.96
CA ALA A 125 -12.15 8.97 -5.03
C ALA A 125 -13.54 8.32 -4.88
N ALA A 126 -14.15 7.92 -5.99
CA ALA A 126 -15.44 7.22 -5.98
C ALA A 126 -15.35 5.86 -5.26
N ALA A 127 -14.30 5.08 -5.53
CA ALA A 127 -14.09 3.79 -4.88
C ALA A 127 -13.91 3.93 -3.36
N LEU A 128 -13.14 4.94 -2.94
CA LEU A 128 -12.94 5.24 -1.52
C LEU A 128 -14.25 5.67 -0.84
N SER A 129 -15.02 6.55 -1.49
CA SER A 129 -16.32 7.00 -0.98
C SER A 129 -17.31 5.85 -0.80
N VAL A 130 -17.33 4.86 -1.70
CA VAL A 130 -18.22 3.69 -1.59
C VAL A 130 -17.91 2.88 -0.33
N GLU A 131 -16.64 2.67 0.00
CA GLU A 131 -16.26 1.93 1.20
C GLU A 131 -16.49 2.74 2.48
N GLN A 132 -16.21 4.04 2.47
CA GLN A 132 -16.51 4.93 3.59
C GLN A 132 -18.01 5.00 3.90
N GLN A 133 -18.89 5.01 2.88
CA GLN A 133 -20.35 5.00 3.06
C GLN A 133 -20.87 3.71 3.70
N LYS A 134 -20.13 2.60 3.58
CA LYS A 134 -20.41 1.34 4.29
C LYS A 134 -19.94 1.37 5.75
N GLY A 135 -19.30 2.45 6.19
CA GLY A 135 -18.70 2.59 7.53
C GLY A 135 -17.31 1.97 7.66
N HIS A 136 -16.64 1.63 6.54
CA HIS A 136 -15.29 1.09 6.58
C HIS A 136 -14.24 2.19 6.77
N ILE A 137 -13.23 1.89 7.59
CA ILE A 137 -12.02 2.71 7.66
C ILE A 137 -11.23 2.49 6.37
N SER A 138 -11.06 3.56 5.59
CA SER A 138 -10.43 3.49 4.26
C SER A 138 -9.25 4.45 4.19
N VAL A 139 -8.13 3.96 3.66
CA VAL A 139 -6.89 4.74 3.50
C VAL A 139 -6.35 4.57 2.07
N LEU A 140 -5.65 5.61 1.60
CA LEU A 140 -4.97 5.64 0.32
C LEU A 140 -3.47 5.42 0.55
N CYS A 141 -2.79 4.81 -0.41
CA CYS A 141 -1.33 4.67 -0.41
C CYS A 141 -0.77 5.28 -1.70
N ALA A 142 0.17 6.19 -1.57
CA ALA A 142 0.91 6.81 -2.66
C ALA A 142 2.40 6.50 -2.52
N ILE A 143 3.03 6.16 -3.64
CA ILE A 143 4.45 5.76 -3.71
C ILE A 143 5.10 6.52 -4.88
N ASN A 144 6.17 7.25 -4.59
CA ASN A 144 7.00 7.95 -5.58
C ASN A 144 8.29 7.18 -5.85
#